data_AF-A0A3N7CG97-F1
#
_entry.id   AF-A0A3N7CG97-F1
#
_cell.length_a   1.000
_cell.length_b   1.000
_cell.length_c   1.000
_cell.angle_alpha   90.00
_cell.angle_beta   90.00
_cell.angle_gamma   90.00
#
_symmetry.space_group_name_H-M   'P 1'
#
loop_
_entity.id
_entity.type
_entity.pdbx_description
1 polymer ?
#
loop_
_entity_poly.entity_id
_entity_poly.type
_entity_poly.pdbx_seq_one_letter_code
_entity_poly.pdbx_strand_id
1 'polypeptide(L)'
;MDQNSRYKARKILILFLGICFISAIWYHIDKHLFLTGKNTFAYKSPLPYGVRPVFRYSFEGGFSLMDRHGMPLLGNRSLVQTNGITDTISKILKYGLGNGRIFAYVETVDKNLLFLEILKDTHNEICNDCLITGVVAMDPKLMVQLKWYVVPSDSLSDLEVFRNILSLILGVLFILSIYFIGRYVFAQWSNQVYS
;
A
#
# COMPACT_ATOMS: atom_id res chain seq x y z
N MET A 1 -45.36 25.12 10.74
CA MET A 1 -43.97 24.88 10.27
C MET A 1 -43.86 25.40 8.85
N ASP A 2 -43.11 26.47 8.62
CA ASP A 2 -42.99 27.15 7.32
C ASP A 2 -42.39 26.22 6.24
N GLN A 3 -42.90 26.27 5.00
CA GLN A 3 -42.39 25.50 3.86
C GLN A 3 -40.88 25.69 3.68
N ASN A 4 -40.38 26.91 3.94
CA ASN A 4 -38.96 27.23 3.88
C ASN A 4 -38.11 26.46 4.90
N SER A 5 -38.63 26.18 6.10
CA SER A 5 -37.91 25.42 7.13
C SER A 5 -37.77 23.94 6.74
N ARG A 6 -38.86 23.35 6.22
CA ARG A 6 -38.86 21.95 5.74
C ARG A 6 -37.92 21.75 4.54
N TYR A 7 -37.86 22.74 3.65
CA TYR A 7 -36.97 22.70 2.50
C TYR A 7 -35.48 22.76 2.92
N LYS A 8 -35.12 23.62 3.88
CA LYS A 8 -33.76 23.67 4.44
C LYS A 8 -33.35 22.37 5.13
N ALA A 9 -34.24 21.76 5.91
CA ALA A 9 -33.98 20.48 6.58
C ALA A 9 -33.67 19.35 5.59
N ARG A 10 -34.46 19.25 4.51
CA ARG A 10 -34.25 18.26 3.45
C ARG A 10 -32.89 18.42 2.78
N LYS A 11 -32.46 19.65 2.51
CA LYS A 11 -31.12 19.91 1.93
C LYS A 11 -29.99 19.48 2.86
N ILE A 12 -30.07 19.80 4.15
CA ILE A 12 -29.07 19.41 5.14
C ILE A 12 -28.99 17.88 5.26
N LEU A 13 -30.13 17.20 5.29
CA LEU A 13 -30.19 15.74 5.33
C LEU A 13 -29.57 15.10 4.08
N ILE A 14 -29.91 15.59 2.89
CA ILE A 14 -29.34 15.09 1.62
C ILE A 14 -27.82 15.27 1.62
N LEU A 15 -27.33 16.43 2.07
CA LEU A 15 -25.90 16.73 2.11
C LEU A 15 -25.17 15.83 3.11
N PHE A 16 -25.76 15.57 4.28
CA PHE A 16 -25.23 14.63 5.27
C PHE A 16 -25.15 13.20 4.73
N LEU A 17 -26.24 12.70 4.13
CA LEU A 17 -26.27 11.37 3.53
C LEU A 17 -25.23 11.24 2.41
N GLY A 18 -25.04 12.30 1.60
CA GLY A 18 -23.99 12.37 0.59
C GLY A 18 -22.59 12.25 1.18
N ILE A 19 -22.29 12.98 2.26
CA ILE A 19 -21.00 12.88 2.96
C ILE A 19 -20.80 11.47 3.53
N CYS A 20 -21.79 10.89 4.20
CA CYS A 20 -21.71 9.53 4.71
C CYS A 20 -21.43 8.51 3.61
N PHE A 21 -22.10 8.64 2.47
CA PHE A 21 -21.92 7.75 1.33
C PHE A 21 -20.51 7.88 0.72
N ILE A 22 -20.03 9.10 0.49
CA ILE A 22 -18.67 9.35 -0.02
C ILE A 22 -17.62 8.83 0.96
N SER A 23 -17.78 9.08 2.26
CA SER A 23 -16.87 8.59 3.30
C SER A 23 -16.86 7.06 3.38
N ALA A 24 -18.00 6.40 3.23
CA ALA A 24 -18.08 4.93 3.20
C ALA A 24 -17.39 4.34 1.97
N ILE A 25 -17.58 4.93 0.79
CA ILE A 25 -16.88 4.54 -0.44
C ILE A 25 -15.37 4.76 -0.27
N TRP A 26 -14.96 5.93 0.22
CA TRP A 26 -13.55 6.25 0.45
C TRP A 26 -12.91 5.25 1.41
N TYR A 27 -13.56 4.96 2.54
CA TYR A 27 -13.08 3.98 3.50
C TYR A 27 -12.99 2.57 2.90
N HIS A 28 -13.96 2.17 2.09
CA HIS A 28 -13.94 0.88 1.39
C HIS A 28 -12.75 0.80 0.42
N ILE A 29 -12.56 1.81 -0.42
CA ILE A 29 -11.43 1.92 -1.35
C ILE A 29 -10.10 1.90 -0.59
N ASP A 30 -9.98 2.71 0.47
CA ASP A 30 -8.75 2.83 1.26
C ASP A 30 -8.36 1.53 1.98
N LYS A 31 -9.35 0.84 2.56
CA LYS A 31 -9.18 -0.48 3.18
C LYS A 31 -8.65 -1.51 2.19
N HIS A 32 -9.15 -1.49 0.95
CA HIS A 32 -8.83 -2.49 -0.06
C HIS A 32 -7.55 -2.20 -0.86
N LEU A 33 -7.12 -0.94 -0.93
CA LEU A 33 -5.93 -0.52 -1.67
C LEU A 33 -4.71 -0.29 -0.78
N PHE A 34 -4.88 0.18 0.46
CA PHE A 34 -3.76 0.74 1.21
C PHE A 34 -3.62 0.23 2.65
N LEU A 35 -4.72 0.02 3.38
CA LEU A 35 -4.66 -0.22 4.84
C LEU A 35 -4.11 -1.60 5.22
N THR A 36 -4.10 -2.55 4.29
CA THR A 36 -3.58 -3.91 4.51
C THR A 36 -2.28 -4.20 3.76
N GLY A 37 -1.75 -3.24 2.98
CA GLY A 37 -0.63 -3.52 2.07
C GLY A 37 -0.96 -4.57 0.99
N LYS A 38 -2.20 -5.07 1.00
CA LYS A 38 -2.74 -6.07 0.09
C LYS A 38 -3.70 -5.32 -0.81
N ASN A 39 -3.25 -5.05 -2.02
CA ASN A 39 -4.18 -4.85 -3.13
C ASN A 39 -5.00 -6.15 -3.24
N THR A 40 -6.18 -6.16 -2.61
CA THR A 40 -7.07 -7.33 -2.55
C THR A 40 -7.89 -7.48 -3.82
N PHE A 41 -7.82 -6.49 -4.73
CA PHE A 41 -8.10 -6.75 -6.12
C PHE A 41 -7.04 -7.73 -6.62
N ALA A 42 -7.44 -8.99 -6.75
CA ALA A 42 -6.67 -10.08 -7.33
C ALA A 42 -6.42 -9.84 -8.83
N TYR A 43 -5.84 -8.70 -9.19
CA TYR A 43 -5.07 -8.58 -10.42
C TYR A 43 -3.93 -9.57 -10.27
N LYS A 44 -4.02 -10.70 -10.96
CA LYS A 44 -2.91 -11.64 -11.14
C LYS A 44 -1.64 -10.80 -11.31
N SER A 45 -0.70 -10.96 -10.39
CA SER A 45 0.54 -10.21 -10.49
C SER A 45 1.16 -10.52 -11.86
N PRO A 46 1.61 -9.52 -12.63
CA PRO A 46 2.21 -9.73 -13.94
C PRO A 46 3.59 -10.42 -13.84
N LEU A 47 4.05 -10.80 -12.64
CA LEU A 47 5.33 -11.46 -12.45
C LEU A 47 5.26 -12.97 -12.77
N PRO A 48 6.32 -13.54 -13.37
CA PRO A 48 6.49 -14.98 -13.52
C PRO A 48 6.34 -15.76 -12.22
N TYR A 49 6.09 -17.07 -12.34
CA TYR A 49 6.08 -18.02 -11.21
C TYR A 49 5.04 -17.75 -10.11
N GLY A 50 4.06 -16.89 -10.37
CA GLY A 50 3.06 -16.51 -9.37
C GLY A 50 3.65 -15.66 -8.25
N VAL A 51 4.80 -15.02 -8.49
CA VAL A 51 5.37 -14.03 -7.57
C VAL A 51 4.48 -12.80 -7.55
N ARG A 52 4.38 -12.13 -6.41
CA ARG A 52 3.69 -10.86 -6.28
C ARG A 52 4.49 -9.86 -5.43
N PRO A 53 4.51 -8.58 -5.81
CA PRO A 53 5.00 -7.54 -4.93
C PRO A 53 3.99 -7.34 -3.79
N VAL A 54 4.51 -7.21 -2.58
CA VAL A 54 3.73 -6.93 -1.38
C VAL A 54 4.41 -5.78 -0.64
N PHE A 55 3.61 -4.75 -0.35
CA PHE A 55 4.04 -3.60 0.44
C PHE A 55 3.54 -3.83 1.86
N ARG A 56 4.43 -3.76 2.84
CA ARG A 56 4.12 -3.78 4.27
C ARG A 56 4.62 -2.48 4.90
N TYR A 57 4.24 -2.23 6.14
CA TYR A 57 4.84 -1.13 6.89
C TYR A 57 6.35 -1.34 7.02
N SER A 58 7.12 -0.24 7.07
CA SER A 58 8.59 -0.29 7.14
C SER A 58 9.10 -1.11 8.34
N PHE A 59 8.39 -1.07 9.47
CA PHE A 59 8.70 -1.88 10.67
C PHE A 59 8.38 -3.37 10.51
N GLU A 60 7.53 -3.77 9.56
CA GLU A 60 7.16 -5.17 9.24
C GLU A 60 8.00 -5.74 8.08
N GLY A 61 9.08 -5.05 7.70
CA GLY A 61 9.94 -5.45 6.59
C GLY A 61 9.65 -4.75 5.26
N GLY A 62 8.78 -3.74 5.24
CA GLY A 62 8.60 -2.87 4.07
C GLY A 62 8.16 -3.64 2.81
N PHE A 63 8.94 -3.53 1.74
CA PHE A 63 8.65 -4.20 0.48
C PHE A 63 9.18 -5.64 0.45
N SER A 64 8.38 -6.57 -0.07
CA SER A 64 8.80 -7.94 -0.33
C SER A 64 8.18 -8.50 -1.60
N LEU A 65 8.93 -9.35 -2.30
CA LEU A 65 8.43 -10.23 -3.36
C LEU A 65 8.05 -11.57 -2.72
N MET A 66 6.79 -11.97 -2.85
CA MET A 66 6.27 -13.22 -2.28
C MET A 66 5.87 -14.20 -3.36
N ASP A 67 6.00 -15.48 -3.09
CA ASP A 67 5.50 -16.53 -3.97
C ASP A 67 3.96 -16.64 -3.92
N ARG A 68 3.43 -17.60 -4.69
CA ARG A 68 1.99 -17.91 -4.75
C ARG A 68 1.41 -18.46 -3.43
N HIS A 69 2.26 -19.00 -2.55
CA HIS A 69 1.87 -19.56 -1.25
C HIS A 69 1.95 -18.52 -0.13
N GLY A 70 2.46 -17.32 -0.42
CA GLY A 70 2.60 -16.23 0.55
C GLY A 70 3.94 -16.25 1.30
N MET A 71 4.91 -17.06 0.86
CA MET A 71 6.26 -17.08 1.40
C MET A 71 7.09 -15.94 0.78
N PRO A 72 7.86 -15.18 1.58
CA PRO A 72 8.72 -14.13 1.07
C PRO A 72 9.93 -14.73 0.34
N LEU A 73 10.06 -14.42 -0.95
CA LEU A 73 11.22 -14.77 -1.77
C LEU A 73 12.36 -13.77 -1.58
N LEU A 74 12.02 -12.50 -1.42
CA LEU A 74 12.97 -11.42 -1.19
C LEU A 74 12.28 -10.33 -0.39
N GLY A 75 12.90 -9.84 0.68
CA GLY A 75 12.36 -8.74 1.48
C GLY A 75 13.47 -7.97 2.20
N ASN A 76 13.09 -6.88 2.86
CA ASN A 76 14.03 -6.23 3.76
C ASN A 76 14.43 -7.22 4.87
N ARG A 77 15.72 -7.23 5.20
CA ARG A 77 16.40 -8.15 6.13
C ARG A 77 16.55 -9.59 5.64
N SER A 78 16.19 -9.90 4.40
CA SER A 78 16.53 -11.20 3.82
C SER A 78 18.05 -11.38 3.76
N LEU A 79 18.52 -12.55 4.17
CA LEU A 79 19.91 -12.96 4.01
C LEU A 79 20.13 -13.43 2.59
N VAL A 80 21.19 -12.93 1.96
CA VAL A 80 21.61 -13.30 0.62
C VAL A 80 23.01 -13.87 0.72
N GLN A 81 23.23 -15.02 0.09
CA GLN A 81 24.55 -15.64 0.05
C GLN A 81 25.13 -15.54 -1.35
N THR A 82 26.28 -14.88 -1.44
CA THR A 82 26.99 -14.59 -2.69
C THR A 82 28.42 -15.10 -2.58
N ASN A 83 28.82 -16.09 -3.37
CA ASN A 83 30.21 -16.57 -3.38
C ASN A 83 30.78 -16.92 -1.98
N GLY A 84 29.92 -17.44 -1.09
CA GLY A 84 30.29 -17.76 0.31
C GLY A 84 30.21 -16.60 1.31
N ILE A 85 29.95 -15.37 0.85
CA ILE A 85 29.71 -14.19 1.69
C ILE A 85 28.21 -14.06 1.96
N THR A 86 27.83 -13.87 3.22
CA THR A 86 26.43 -13.64 3.61
C THR A 86 26.23 -12.16 3.85
N ASP A 87 25.36 -11.55 3.05
CA ASP A 87 24.92 -10.16 3.21
C ASP A 87 23.48 -10.11 3.69
N THR A 88 23.13 -9.03 4.40
CA THR A 88 21.75 -8.74 4.78
C THR A 88 21.20 -7.62 3.90
N ILE A 89 20.06 -7.85 3.26
CA ILE A 89 19.38 -6.81 2.49
C ILE A 89 18.82 -5.76 3.45
N SER A 90 19.19 -4.50 3.24
CA SER A 90 18.55 -3.36 3.89
C SER A 90 17.25 -2.99 3.16
N LYS A 91 17.34 -2.85 1.83
CA LYS A 91 16.25 -2.34 1.00
C LYS A 91 16.26 -2.90 -0.40
N ILE A 92 15.08 -3.18 -0.94
CA ILE A 92 14.89 -3.46 -2.38
C ILE A 92 14.62 -2.13 -3.08
N LEU A 93 15.46 -1.76 -4.05
CA LEU A 93 15.36 -0.49 -4.78
C LEU A 93 14.49 -0.63 -6.03
N LYS A 94 14.71 -1.69 -6.80
CA LYS A 94 13.99 -1.96 -8.06
C LYS A 94 13.87 -3.45 -8.28
N TYR A 95 12.88 -3.87 -9.04
CA TYR A 95 12.80 -5.24 -9.58
C TYR A 95 12.54 -5.20 -11.08
N GLY A 96 13.07 -6.18 -11.79
CA GLY A 96 13.11 -6.23 -13.24
C GLY A 96 12.60 -7.56 -13.77
N LEU A 97 12.00 -7.51 -14.96
CA LEU A 97 11.53 -8.69 -15.69
C LEU A 97 12.23 -8.81 -17.04
N GLY A 98 12.70 -10.02 -17.36
CA GLY A 98 13.20 -10.34 -18.70
C GLY A 98 13.30 -11.84 -18.90
N ASN A 99 12.93 -12.31 -20.10
CA ASN A 99 13.03 -13.72 -20.50
C ASN A 99 12.41 -14.71 -19.48
N GLY A 100 11.29 -14.32 -18.86
CA GLY A 100 10.61 -15.13 -17.83
C GLY A 100 11.31 -15.20 -16.47
N ARG A 101 12.39 -14.45 -16.26
CA ARG A 101 13.15 -14.36 -15.01
C ARG A 101 12.83 -13.06 -14.27
N ILE A 102 13.03 -13.10 -12.96
CA ILE A 102 12.83 -11.94 -12.08
C ILE A 102 14.19 -11.55 -11.51
N PHE A 103 14.50 -10.27 -11.60
CA PHE A 103 15.71 -9.68 -11.06
C PHE A 103 15.37 -8.63 -10.01
N ALA A 104 16.25 -8.44 -9.04
CA ALA A 104 16.11 -7.41 -8.02
C ALA A 104 17.41 -6.62 -7.88
N TYR A 105 17.28 -5.31 -7.77
CA TYR A 105 18.37 -4.41 -7.42
C TYR A 105 18.17 -3.99 -5.98
N VAL A 106 19.10 -4.36 -5.11
CA VAL A 106 18.98 -4.23 -3.66
C VAL A 106 20.18 -3.52 -3.07
N GLU A 107 19.96 -2.90 -1.92
CA GLU A 107 20.98 -2.31 -1.07
C GLU A 107 21.15 -3.16 0.19
N THR A 108 22.37 -3.52 0.54
CA THR A 108 22.69 -4.24 1.78
C THR A 108 22.78 -3.30 2.97
N VAL A 109 22.82 -3.85 4.19
CA VAL A 109 23.04 -3.06 5.43
C VAL A 109 24.35 -2.27 5.36
N ASP A 110 25.37 -2.84 4.73
CA ASP A 110 26.68 -2.20 4.53
C ASP A 110 26.71 -1.21 3.35
N LYS A 111 25.54 -0.86 2.79
CA LYS A 111 25.36 0.04 1.63
C LYS A 111 25.99 -0.47 0.33
N ASN A 112 26.23 -1.77 0.23
CA ASN A 112 26.62 -2.38 -1.05
C ASN A 112 25.38 -2.57 -1.93
N LEU A 113 25.54 -2.33 -3.22
CA LEU A 113 24.47 -2.50 -4.19
C LEU A 113 24.64 -3.86 -4.87
N LEU A 114 23.62 -4.71 -4.75
CA LEU A 114 23.62 -6.06 -5.30
C LEU A 114 22.53 -6.22 -6.37
N PHE A 115 22.85 -7.05 -7.36
CA PHE A 115 21.95 -7.44 -8.42
C PHE A 115 21.65 -8.93 -8.29
N LEU A 116 20.40 -9.27 -7.98
CA LEU A 116 19.98 -10.61 -7.62
C LEU A 116 19.06 -11.18 -8.68
N GLU A 117 19.27 -12.43 -9.10
CA GLU A 117 18.28 -13.20 -9.85
C GLU A 117 17.48 -14.07 -8.87
N ILE A 118 16.15 -13.97 -8.96
CA ILE A 118 15.26 -14.83 -8.18
C ILE A 118 15.04 -16.11 -8.99
N LEU A 119 15.68 -17.18 -8.53
CA LEU A 119 15.58 -18.50 -9.14
C LEU A 119 14.24 -19.16 -8.79
N LYS A 120 13.71 -19.93 -9.74
CA LYS A 120 12.50 -20.73 -9.57
C LYS A 120 12.83 -21.96 -8.69
N ASP A 121 11.96 -22.28 -7.74
CA ASP A 121 12.04 -23.48 -6.88
C ASP A 121 13.19 -23.51 -5.86
N THR A 122 13.53 -22.38 -5.23
CA THR A 122 14.39 -22.34 -4.04
C THR A 122 13.61 -22.69 -2.77
N HIS A 123 13.07 -23.91 -2.69
CA HIS A 123 12.68 -24.52 -1.42
C HIS A 123 13.94 -25.03 -0.74
N ASN A 124 14.61 -24.17 0.03
CA ASN A 124 15.64 -24.61 0.95
C ASN A 124 14.99 -24.98 2.28
N GLU A 125 14.93 -26.27 2.57
CA GLU A 125 14.37 -26.85 3.80
C GLU A 125 15.12 -26.44 5.09
N ILE A 126 16.23 -25.69 4.97
CA ILE A 126 17.20 -25.49 6.06
C ILE A 126 16.98 -24.19 6.83
N CYS A 127 16.19 -23.24 6.33
CA CYS A 127 15.97 -21.97 7.04
C CYS A 127 14.64 -21.33 6.63
N ASN A 128 13.69 -21.28 7.57
CA ASN A 128 12.35 -20.67 7.38
C ASN A 128 12.39 -19.17 7.00
N ASP A 129 13.56 -18.53 7.04
CA ASP A 129 13.77 -17.11 6.72
C ASP A 129 14.91 -16.85 5.71
N CYS A 130 15.55 -17.89 5.15
CA CYS A 130 16.69 -17.73 4.24
C CYS A 130 16.35 -18.24 2.83
N LEU A 131 16.10 -17.34 1.89
CA LEU A 131 16.07 -17.70 0.48
C LEU A 131 17.44 -17.46 -0.15
N ILE A 132 18.10 -18.54 -0.58
CA ILE A 132 19.31 -18.43 -1.39
C ILE A 132 18.92 -17.83 -2.74
N THR A 133 19.35 -16.60 -2.98
CA THR A 133 19.24 -15.95 -4.29
C THR A 133 20.61 -16.00 -4.95
N GLY A 134 20.66 -16.53 -6.18
CA GLY A 134 21.89 -16.54 -6.96
C GLY A 134 22.20 -15.12 -7.39
N VAL A 135 23.39 -14.63 -7.05
CA VAL A 135 23.89 -13.37 -7.61
C VAL A 135 24.38 -13.64 -9.01
N VAL A 136 23.67 -13.08 -9.98
CA VAL A 136 24.23 -12.93 -11.32
C VAL A 136 25.12 -11.71 -11.24
N ALA A 137 26.43 -11.91 -11.42
CA ALA A 137 27.38 -10.82 -11.55
C ALA A 137 26.80 -9.76 -12.51
N MET A 138 26.91 -8.48 -12.12
CA MET A 138 26.29 -7.34 -12.76
C MET A 138 26.71 -7.23 -14.24
N ASP A 139 26.02 -7.93 -15.15
CA ASP A 139 26.23 -7.78 -16.59
C ASP A 139 25.44 -6.54 -17.07
N PRO A 140 26.12 -5.46 -17.49
CA PRO A 140 25.46 -4.24 -17.94
C PRO A 140 24.53 -4.47 -19.14
N LYS A 141 24.78 -5.51 -19.95
CA LYS A 141 23.94 -5.85 -21.11
C LYS A 141 22.60 -6.42 -20.69
N LEU A 142 22.57 -7.18 -19.58
CA LEU A 142 21.34 -7.70 -18.99
C LEU A 142 20.47 -6.57 -18.44
N MET A 143 21.05 -5.52 -17.86
CA MET A 143 20.26 -4.40 -17.30
C MET A 143 19.41 -3.66 -18.33
N VAL A 144 19.88 -3.53 -19.58
CA VAL A 144 19.22 -2.75 -20.63
C VAL A 144 17.98 -3.46 -21.18
N GLN A 145 17.94 -4.79 -21.13
CA GLN A 145 16.84 -5.59 -21.67
C GLN A 145 15.71 -5.84 -20.67
N LEU A 146 15.87 -5.40 -19.42
CA LEU A 146 14.93 -5.64 -18.35
C LEU A 146 13.88 -4.54 -18.24
N LYS A 147 12.62 -4.94 -18.11
CA LYS A 147 11.55 -4.00 -17.73
C LYS A 147 11.62 -3.75 -16.23
N TRP A 148 12.12 -2.58 -15.85
CA TRP A 148 12.30 -2.18 -14.46
C TRP A 148 11.07 -1.55 -13.84
N TYR A 149 10.82 -1.93 -12.60
CA TYR A 149 9.83 -1.35 -11.71
C TYR A 149 10.55 -0.79 -10.49
N VAL A 150 10.33 0.50 -10.22
CA VAL A 150 10.93 1.16 -9.07
C VAL A 150 10.10 0.84 -7.83
N VAL A 151 10.77 0.42 -6.76
CA VAL A 151 10.14 0.29 -5.45
C VAL A 151 10.17 1.69 -4.81
N PRO A 152 9.00 2.31 -4.52
CA PRO A 152 8.95 3.59 -3.84
C PRO A 152 9.79 3.56 -2.57
N SER A 153 10.67 4.53 -2.39
CA SER A 153 11.40 4.71 -1.14
C SER A 153 10.46 5.13 0.00
N ASP A 154 10.84 4.86 1.25
CA ASP A 154 10.15 5.23 2.51
C ASP A 154 9.86 6.74 2.69
N SER A 155 10.16 7.58 1.70
CA SER A 155 9.54 8.89 1.57
C SER A 155 8.04 8.69 1.39
N LEU A 156 7.25 9.21 2.34
CA LEU A 156 5.80 9.37 2.21
C LEU A 156 5.49 9.69 0.75
N SER A 157 4.93 8.73 0.02
CA SER A 157 4.67 8.98 -1.40
C SER A 157 3.71 10.15 -1.51
N ASP A 158 3.82 11.00 -2.53
CA ASP A 158 2.88 12.11 -2.73
C ASP A 158 1.42 11.64 -2.67
N LEU A 159 1.19 10.38 -3.02
CA LEU A 159 -0.09 9.68 -2.91
C LEU A 159 -0.52 9.41 -1.45
N GLU A 160 0.38 9.03 -0.55
CA GLU A 160 0.10 8.89 0.89
C GLU A 160 -0.20 10.24 1.54
N VAL A 161 0.55 11.29 1.19
CA VAL A 161 0.29 12.65 1.67
C VAL A 161 -1.08 13.14 1.18
N PHE A 162 -1.35 13.00 -0.12
CA PHE A 162 -2.65 13.33 -0.71
C PHE A 162 -3.79 12.56 -0.05
N ARG A 163 -3.62 11.26 0.18
CA ARG A 163 -4.59 10.41 0.88
C ARG A 163 -4.86 10.92 2.29
N ASN A 164 -3.83 11.19 3.07
CA ASN A 164 -3.98 11.66 4.45
C ASN A 164 -4.70 13.02 4.50
N ILE A 165 -4.39 13.91 3.56
CA ILE A 165 -5.09 15.19 3.40
C ILE A 165 -6.56 14.97 3.05
N LEU A 166 -6.87 14.05 2.12
CA LEU A 166 -8.26 13.77 1.75
C LEU A 166 -9.07 13.18 2.91
N SER A 167 -8.48 12.25 3.67
CA SER A 167 -9.09 11.68 4.87
C SER A 167 -9.34 12.75 5.94
N LEU A 168 -8.42 13.72 6.11
CA LEU A 168 -8.60 14.85 7.01
C LEU A 168 -9.77 15.74 6.57
N ILE A 169 -9.84 16.08 5.28
CA ILE A 169 -10.93 16.89 4.70
C ILE A 169 -12.28 16.21 4.93
N LEU A 170 -12.39 14.91 4.65
CA LEU A 170 -13.62 14.15 4.86
C LEU A 170 -14.02 14.10 6.34
N GLY A 171 -13.05 13.93 7.25
CA GLY A 171 -13.28 13.97 8.69
C GLY A 171 -13.83 15.33 9.15
N VAL A 172 -13.24 16.43 8.68
CA VAL A 172 -13.71 17.80 8.98
C VAL A 172 -15.13 18.02 8.45
N LEU A 173 -15.41 17.63 7.20
CA LEU A 173 -16.76 17.75 6.62
C LEU A 173 -17.80 16.94 7.41
N PHE A 174 -17.43 15.75 7.87
CA PHE A 174 -18.30 14.92 8.69
C PHE A 174 -18.62 15.57 10.05
N ILE A 175 -17.61 16.08 10.76
CA ILE A 175 -17.81 16.80 12.05
C ILE A 175 -18.68 18.04 11.85
N LEU A 176 -18.40 18.85 10.82
CA LEU A 176 -19.21 20.03 10.50
C LEU A 176 -20.66 19.65 10.23
N SER A 177 -20.90 18.57 9.49
CA SER A 177 -22.25 18.11 9.17
C SER A 177 -23.04 17.71 10.43
N ILE A 178 -22.41 17.04 11.39
CA ILE A 178 -23.01 16.73 12.70
C ILE A 178 -23.33 18.00 13.46
N TYR A 179 -22.40 18.95 13.51
CA TYR A 179 -22.60 20.24 14.19
C TYR A 179 -23.82 21.00 13.63
N PHE A 180 -23.94 21.11 12.30
CA PHE A 180 -25.07 21.80 11.66
C PHE A 180 -26.41 21.08 11.91
N ILE A 181 -26.43 19.75 11.89
CA ILE A 181 -27.63 18.96 12.23
C ILE A 181 -28.02 19.18 13.69
N GLY A 182 -27.07 19.08 14.62
CA GLY A 182 -27.30 19.29 16.05
C GLY A 182 -27.87 20.68 16.34
N ARG A 183 -27.29 21.73 15.74
CA ARG A 183 -27.82 23.11 15.81
C ARG A 183 -29.24 23.20 15.27
N TYR A 184 -29.53 22.56 14.15
CA TYR A 184 -30.87 22.57 13.56
C TYR A 184 -31.90 21.87 14.45
N VAL A 185 -31.58 20.69 14.98
CA VAL A 185 -32.45 19.92 15.89
C VAL A 185 -32.72 20.69 17.17
N PHE A 186 -31.67 21.26 17.78
CA PHE A 186 -31.81 22.05 19.00
C PHE A 186 -32.71 23.28 18.79
N ALA A 187 -32.56 23.99 17.66
CA ALA A 187 -33.41 25.13 17.32
C ALA A 187 -34.88 24.74 17.10
N GLN A 188 -35.16 23.56 16.55
CA GLN A 188 -36.54 23.06 16.44
C GLN A 188 -37.12 22.69 17.80
N TRP A 189 -36.34 22.03 18.66
CA TRP A 189 -36.76 21.64 20.00
C TRP A 189 -37.05 22.86 20.88
N SER A 190 -36.17 23.87 20.89
CA SER A 190 -36.40 25.11 21.64
C SER A 190 -37.69 25.79 21.20
N ASN A 191 -37.95 25.86 19.89
CA ASN A 191 -39.17 26.48 19.37
C ASN A 191 -40.45 25.72 19.73
N GLN A 192 -40.39 24.42 20.03
CA GLN A 192 -41.54 23.64 20.50
C GLN A 192 -41.78 23.77 22.00
N VAL A 193 -40.72 23.94 22.79
CA VAL A 193 -40.81 24.06 24.26
C VAL A 193 -41.30 25.45 24.68
N TYR A 194 -40.96 26.48 23.91
CA TYR A 194 -41.29 27.88 24.22
C TYR A 194 -42.48 28.44 23.42
N SER A 195 -43.21 27.61 22.67
CA SER A 195 -44.46 27.96 21.97
C SER A 195 -45.67 27.41 22.71
#